data_AF-A0A931XXY3-F1
#
_entry.id   AF-A0A931XXY3-F1
#
_cell.length_a   1.000
_cell.length_b   1.000
_cell.length_c   1.000
_cell.angle_alpha   90.00
_cell.angle_beta   90.00
_cell.angle_gamma   90.00
#
_symmetry.space_group_name_H-M   'P 1'
#
loop_
_entity.id
_entity.type
_entity.pdbx_description
1 polymer ?
#
loop_
_entity_poly.entity_id
_entity_poly.type
_entity_poly.pdbx_seq_one_letter_code
_entity_poly.pdbx_strand_id
1 'polypeptide(L)'
;MPTPLTHAIRAAELALRLAYFALAPALLVWVATLFPILGVVVSVGVALAVFAFASVVRGWIDRRPWLGLLLGGQLRFEEFYKRHPPRSFLYYVFYPLLAPYWLVNRVAREELGLYRGMSLVGLLILLGSAAWEFVRKWQPEIPLRPFVHVWLLVFAIQAVVAVVIVMPLATTLVTLKLQGRSGALGALLAVATASTAAATVIVAARRHEVVQLPTGDRMLLRTQHAWRPARKLREEALRRAMASIALGDAEALEEPTAVEIFGRPLADARDSLRRLYREDELPCFHLAAFRPKKGQRLLVLFGVGSTGGGRLRAATRTLVWLGVRSDGGIVDDPNLLPPGALLAMRKIAQR
;
A
#
# COMPACT_ATOMS: atom_id res chain seq x y z
N MET A 1 -29.72 -36.36 -13.74
CA MET A 1 -28.51 -36.71 -12.96
C MET A 1 -27.34 -35.88 -13.47
N PRO A 2 -26.54 -35.24 -12.61
CA PRO A 2 -25.31 -34.55 -13.02
C PRO A 2 -24.33 -35.54 -13.65
N THR A 3 -23.71 -35.16 -14.77
CA THR A 3 -22.66 -35.98 -15.42
C THR A 3 -21.35 -35.88 -14.64
N PRO A 4 -20.45 -36.89 -14.71
CA PRO A 4 -19.13 -36.82 -14.06
C PRO A 4 -18.34 -35.55 -14.44
N LEU A 5 -18.51 -35.07 -15.67
CA LEU A 5 -17.92 -33.81 -16.14
C LEU A 5 -18.43 -32.58 -15.37
N THR A 6 -19.72 -32.52 -15.02
CA THR A 6 -20.26 -31.42 -14.20
C THR A 6 -19.71 -31.43 -12.77
N HIS A 7 -19.41 -32.60 -12.21
CA HIS A 7 -18.75 -32.69 -10.90
C HIS A 7 -17.32 -32.19 -10.96
N ALA A 8 -16.55 -32.58 -12.00
CA ALA A 8 -15.18 -32.12 -12.20
C ALA A 8 -15.10 -30.60 -12.36
N ILE A 9 -15.98 -29.99 -13.16
CA ILE A 9 -16.02 -28.53 -13.37
C ILE A 9 -16.34 -27.81 -12.05
N ARG A 10 -17.32 -28.28 -11.29
CA ARG A 10 -17.68 -27.67 -9.99
C ARG A 10 -16.55 -27.79 -8.96
N ALA A 11 -15.83 -28.91 -8.95
CA ALA A 11 -14.67 -29.11 -8.09
C ALA A 11 -13.52 -28.16 -8.48
N ALA A 12 -13.23 -28.05 -9.78
CA ALA A 12 -12.23 -27.11 -10.29
C ALA A 12 -12.58 -25.66 -9.97
N GLU A 13 -13.85 -25.26 -10.13
CA GLU A 13 -14.31 -23.92 -9.79
C GLU A 13 -14.20 -23.61 -8.29
N LEU A 14 -14.53 -24.59 -7.43
CA LEU A 14 -14.36 -24.44 -5.98
C LEU A 14 -12.88 -24.33 -5.59
N ALA A 15 -12.01 -25.15 -6.18
CA ALA A 15 -10.56 -25.11 -5.96
C ALA A 15 -9.98 -23.75 -6.38
N LEU A 16 -10.43 -23.20 -7.52
CA LEU A 16 -10.03 -21.89 -7.99
C LEU A 16 -10.48 -20.77 -7.05
N ARG A 17 -11.71 -20.85 -6.53
CA ARG A 17 -12.22 -19.90 -5.52
C ARG A 17 -11.40 -20.01 -4.23
N LEU A 18 -11.07 -21.21 -3.76
CA LEU A 18 -10.21 -21.41 -2.58
C LEU A 18 -8.82 -20.80 -2.78
N ALA A 19 -8.18 -21.08 -3.91
CA ALA A 19 -6.88 -20.50 -4.25
C ALA A 19 -6.93 -18.97 -4.28
N TYR A 20 -7.97 -18.39 -4.88
CA TYR A 20 -8.16 -16.96 -4.89
C TYR A 20 -8.42 -16.37 -3.50
N PHE A 21 -9.26 -17.00 -2.68
CA PHE A 21 -9.54 -16.55 -1.31
C PHE A 21 -8.33 -16.73 -0.39
N ALA A 22 -7.38 -17.59 -0.73
CA ALA A 22 -6.06 -17.60 -0.09
C ALA A 22 -5.20 -16.43 -0.59
N LEU A 23 -5.05 -16.26 -1.90
CA LEU A 23 -4.08 -15.33 -2.47
C LEU A 23 -4.50 -13.85 -2.38
N ALA A 24 -5.74 -13.52 -2.68
CA ALA A 24 -6.20 -12.14 -2.80
C ALA A 24 -6.13 -11.36 -1.47
N PRO A 25 -6.55 -11.90 -0.31
CA PRO A 25 -6.41 -11.20 0.96
C PRO A 25 -4.94 -11.02 1.39
N ALA A 26 -4.09 -12.02 1.17
CA ALA A 26 -2.65 -11.87 1.43
C ALA A 26 -2.04 -10.80 0.52
N LEU A 27 -2.39 -10.79 -0.77
CA LEU A 27 -1.97 -9.75 -1.71
C LEU A 27 -2.46 -8.37 -1.28
N LEU A 28 -3.69 -8.24 -0.74
CA LEU A 28 -4.21 -6.99 -0.21
C LEU A 28 -3.35 -6.46 0.95
N VAL A 29 -2.95 -7.34 1.88
CA VAL A 29 -2.02 -6.96 2.96
C VAL A 29 -0.70 -6.46 2.38
N TRP A 30 -0.13 -7.18 1.41
CA TRP A 30 1.09 -6.74 0.73
C TRP A 30 0.95 -5.38 0.05
N VAL A 31 -0.13 -5.16 -0.71
CA VAL A 31 -0.41 -3.86 -1.36
C VAL A 31 -0.60 -2.76 -0.31
N ALA A 32 -1.21 -3.06 0.84
CA ALA A 32 -1.39 -2.09 1.93
C ALA A 32 -0.08 -1.61 2.56
N THR A 33 0.98 -2.42 2.45
CA THR A 33 2.32 -2.00 2.88
C THR A 33 2.94 -0.99 1.91
N LEU A 34 2.60 -1.05 0.63
CA LEU A 34 3.15 -0.18 -0.41
C LEU A 34 2.32 1.08 -0.62
N PHE A 35 1.00 0.98 -0.47
CA PHE A 35 0.05 2.05 -0.75
C PHE A 35 -0.94 2.24 0.40
N PRO A 36 -1.38 3.47 0.68
CA PRO A 36 -2.37 3.75 1.72
C PRO A 36 -3.78 3.34 1.27
N ILE A 37 -4.07 2.04 1.17
CA ILE A 37 -5.35 1.51 0.64
C ILE A 37 -6.46 1.40 1.68
N LEU A 38 -6.43 2.22 2.74
CA LEU A 38 -7.41 2.18 3.83
C LEU A 38 -8.86 2.24 3.31
N GLY A 39 -9.13 3.06 2.29
CA GLY A 39 -10.45 3.16 1.68
C GLY A 39 -10.93 1.84 1.07
N VAL A 40 -10.04 1.03 0.48
CA VAL A 40 -10.38 -0.29 -0.06
C VAL A 40 -10.71 -1.26 1.08
N VAL A 41 -9.89 -1.29 2.13
CA VAL A 41 -10.11 -2.17 3.30
C VAL A 41 -11.44 -1.85 3.96
N VAL A 42 -11.72 -0.57 4.20
CA VAL A 42 -13.00 -0.12 4.76
C VAL A 42 -14.16 -0.50 3.83
N SER A 43 -14.03 -0.27 2.53
CA SER A 43 -15.10 -0.61 1.56
C SER A 43 -15.38 -2.12 1.51
N VAL A 44 -14.34 -2.95 1.52
CA VAL A 44 -14.46 -4.42 1.59
C VAL A 44 -15.13 -4.84 2.91
N GLY A 45 -14.70 -4.28 4.04
CA GLY A 45 -15.27 -4.56 5.36
C GLY A 45 -16.75 -4.17 5.45
N VAL A 46 -17.11 -2.98 4.95
CA VAL A 46 -18.50 -2.52 4.87
C VAL A 46 -19.31 -3.43 3.95
N ALA A 47 -18.79 -3.80 2.79
CA ALA A 47 -19.47 -4.71 1.88
C ALA A 47 -19.77 -6.05 2.55
N LEU A 48 -18.76 -6.67 3.17
CA LEU A 48 -18.91 -7.92 3.93
C LEU A 48 -19.92 -7.79 5.05
N ALA A 49 -19.87 -6.72 5.84
CA ALA A 49 -20.81 -6.46 6.92
C ALA A 49 -22.24 -6.34 6.39
N VAL A 50 -22.48 -5.55 5.34
CA VAL A 50 -23.83 -5.40 4.79
C VAL A 50 -24.36 -6.73 4.24
N PHE A 51 -23.51 -7.53 3.60
CA PHE A 51 -23.91 -8.86 3.13
C PHE A 51 -24.24 -9.82 4.30
N ALA A 52 -23.44 -9.80 5.37
CA ALA A 52 -23.66 -10.62 6.56
C ALA A 52 -24.94 -10.21 7.30
N PHE A 53 -25.22 -8.91 7.39
CA PHE A 53 -26.35 -8.34 8.12
C PHE A 53 -27.49 -7.86 7.22
N ALA A 54 -27.66 -8.46 6.04
CA ALA A 54 -28.59 -7.99 5.02
C ALA A 54 -30.05 -7.84 5.52
N SER A 55 -30.49 -8.71 6.45
CA SER A 55 -31.83 -8.63 7.07
C SER A 55 -32.00 -7.38 7.93
N VAL A 56 -31.01 -7.08 8.77
CA VAL A 56 -30.98 -5.87 9.62
C VAL A 56 -30.91 -4.62 8.76
N VAL A 57 -30.05 -4.64 7.74
CA VAL A 57 -29.86 -3.51 6.81
C VAL A 57 -31.14 -3.21 6.02
N ARG A 58 -31.90 -4.23 5.59
CA ARG A 58 -33.23 -4.03 4.98
C ARG A 58 -34.16 -3.25 5.91
N GLY A 59 -34.28 -3.67 7.17
CA GLY A 59 -35.11 -2.97 8.15
C GLY A 59 -34.66 -1.53 8.43
N TRP A 60 -33.36 -1.23 8.29
CA TRP A 60 -32.85 0.14 8.38
C TRP A 60 -33.16 0.98 7.15
N ILE A 61 -33.07 0.40 5.96
CA ILE A 61 -33.41 1.06 4.69
C ILE A 61 -34.89 1.45 4.68
N ASP A 62 -35.77 0.56 5.14
CA ASP A 62 -37.22 0.83 5.22
C ASP A 62 -37.54 2.02 6.15
N ARG A 63 -36.73 2.22 7.21
CA ARG A 63 -36.88 3.34 8.14
C ARG A 63 -36.21 4.63 7.67
N ARG A 64 -35.22 4.56 6.77
CA ARG A 64 -34.37 5.69 6.35
C ARG A 64 -34.12 5.65 4.84
N PRO A 65 -34.93 6.36 4.03
CA PRO A 65 -34.88 6.26 2.56
C PRO A 65 -33.53 6.61 1.94
N TRP A 66 -32.77 7.53 2.57
CA TRP A 66 -31.44 7.91 2.10
C TRP A 66 -30.43 6.76 2.19
N LEU A 67 -30.61 5.79 3.11
CA LEU A 67 -29.81 4.56 3.15
C LEU A 67 -30.11 3.68 1.93
N GLY A 68 -31.33 3.75 1.38
CA GLY A 68 -31.68 3.06 0.14
C GLY A 68 -30.88 3.55 -1.06
N LEU A 69 -30.51 4.84 -1.10
CA LEU A 69 -29.64 5.38 -2.15
C LEU A 69 -28.21 4.80 -2.08
N LEU A 70 -27.71 4.54 -0.87
CA LEU A 70 -26.34 4.07 -0.65
C LEU A 70 -26.23 2.53 -0.71
N LEU A 71 -27.19 1.83 -0.10
CA LEU A 71 -27.15 0.39 0.15
C LEU A 71 -28.16 -0.40 -0.69
N GLY A 72 -29.14 0.26 -1.32
CA GLY A 72 -30.17 -0.40 -2.12
C GLY A 72 -29.60 -1.19 -3.30
N GLY A 73 -28.48 -0.74 -3.87
CA GLY A 73 -27.75 -1.48 -4.90
C GLY A 73 -27.31 -2.88 -4.43
N GLN A 74 -26.94 -3.03 -3.15
CA GLN A 74 -26.52 -4.32 -2.63
C GLN A 74 -27.67 -5.32 -2.49
N LEU A 75 -28.85 -4.84 -2.10
CA LEU A 75 -30.04 -5.67 -2.03
C LEU A 75 -30.51 -6.12 -3.42
N ARG A 76 -30.28 -5.28 -4.43
CA ARG A 76 -30.56 -5.59 -5.83
C ARG A 76 -29.61 -6.62 -6.44
N PHE A 77 -28.45 -6.92 -5.84
CA PHE A 77 -27.57 -7.98 -6.36
C PHE A 77 -28.27 -9.33 -6.39
N GLU A 78 -28.97 -9.70 -5.32
CA GLU A 78 -29.65 -10.99 -5.26
C GLU A 78 -30.72 -11.10 -6.35
N GLU A 79 -31.48 -10.03 -6.56
CA GLU A 79 -32.51 -9.98 -7.60
C GLU A 79 -31.91 -9.96 -9.01
N PHE A 80 -30.82 -9.22 -9.22
CA PHE A 80 -30.10 -9.20 -10.48
C PHE A 80 -29.58 -10.59 -10.86
N TYR A 81 -28.92 -11.29 -9.92
CA TYR A 81 -28.35 -12.61 -10.19
C TYR A 81 -29.40 -13.73 -10.30
N LYS A 82 -30.63 -13.52 -9.80
CA LYS A 82 -31.77 -14.40 -10.09
C LYS A 82 -32.20 -14.30 -11.55
N ARG A 83 -32.11 -13.11 -12.16
CA ARG A 83 -32.50 -12.88 -13.57
C ARG A 83 -31.34 -13.11 -14.55
N HIS A 84 -30.11 -12.85 -14.11
CA HIS A 84 -28.89 -12.98 -14.89
C HIS A 84 -27.92 -13.86 -14.12
N PRO A 85 -27.83 -15.18 -14.41
CA PRO A 85 -26.96 -16.06 -13.67
C PRO A 85 -25.51 -15.55 -13.70
N PRO A 86 -24.77 -15.62 -12.57
CA PRO A 86 -23.40 -15.14 -12.51
C PRO A 86 -22.54 -15.87 -13.54
N ARG A 87 -21.62 -15.13 -14.16
CA ARG A 87 -20.65 -15.69 -15.11
C ARG A 87 -19.61 -16.55 -14.37
N SER A 88 -18.73 -17.20 -15.14
CA SER A 88 -17.63 -17.97 -14.56
C SER A 88 -16.79 -17.12 -13.61
N PHE A 89 -16.25 -17.72 -12.55
CA PHE A 89 -15.44 -17.00 -11.58
C PHE A 89 -14.27 -16.20 -12.21
N LEU A 90 -13.62 -16.76 -13.24
CA LEU A 90 -12.53 -16.10 -13.97
C LEU A 90 -12.95 -14.80 -14.66
N TYR A 91 -14.20 -14.70 -15.11
CA TYR A 91 -14.73 -13.45 -15.67
C TYR A 91 -14.61 -12.29 -14.67
N TYR A 92 -14.85 -12.56 -13.38
CA TYR A 92 -14.77 -11.57 -12.32
C TYR A 92 -13.33 -11.28 -11.86
N VAL A 93 -12.45 -12.28 -11.89
CA VAL A 93 -11.03 -12.08 -11.57
C VAL A 93 -10.35 -11.17 -12.60
N PHE A 94 -10.63 -11.42 -13.88
CA PHE A 94 -10.12 -10.60 -14.97
C PHE A 94 -10.98 -9.40 -15.28
N TYR A 95 -11.92 -9.06 -14.39
CA TYR A 95 -12.85 -7.96 -14.61
C TYR A 95 -12.04 -6.70 -15.01
N PRO A 96 -11.13 -6.11 -14.22
CA PRO A 96 -10.47 -4.84 -14.61
C PRO A 96 -9.88 -4.77 -16.05
N LEU A 97 -9.42 -5.89 -16.60
CA LEU A 97 -8.88 -5.97 -17.97
C LEU A 97 -9.97 -5.93 -19.06
N LEU A 98 -11.20 -6.28 -18.70
CA LEU A 98 -12.40 -6.24 -19.53
C LEU A 98 -13.09 -4.86 -19.54
N ALA A 99 -12.45 -3.81 -19.04
CA ALA A 99 -13.02 -2.46 -19.02
C ALA A 99 -13.60 -2.00 -20.38
N PRO A 100 -12.93 -2.20 -21.53
CA PRO A 100 -13.50 -1.85 -22.83
C PRO A 100 -14.79 -2.61 -23.15
N TYR A 101 -14.87 -3.88 -22.75
CA TYR A 101 -16.03 -4.73 -23.00
C TYR A 101 -17.28 -4.24 -22.25
N TRP A 102 -17.15 -3.76 -21.01
CA TRP A 102 -18.31 -3.29 -20.26
C TRP A 102 -18.85 -1.96 -20.76
N LEU A 103 -18.00 -1.09 -21.29
CA LEU A 103 -18.47 0.18 -21.85
C LEU A 103 -19.46 -0.06 -22.99
N VAL A 104 -19.32 -1.18 -23.70
CA VAL A 104 -20.20 -1.58 -24.81
C VAL A 104 -21.37 -2.47 -24.33
N ASN A 105 -21.14 -3.42 -23.43
CA ASN A 105 -22.17 -4.38 -23.03
C ASN A 105 -23.15 -3.82 -21.98
N ARG A 106 -24.44 -3.68 -22.36
CA ARG A 106 -25.49 -3.15 -21.47
C ARG A 106 -25.65 -3.91 -20.15
N VAL A 107 -25.64 -5.25 -20.19
CA VAL A 107 -25.79 -6.08 -18.98
C VAL A 107 -24.62 -5.88 -18.02
N ALA A 108 -23.39 -5.79 -18.55
CA ALA A 108 -22.22 -5.49 -17.73
C ALA A 108 -22.26 -4.09 -17.10
N ARG A 109 -22.81 -3.08 -17.81
CA ARG A 109 -23.03 -1.74 -17.23
C ARG A 109 -24.08 -1.75 -16.13
N GLU A 110 -25.15 -2.52 -16.31
CA GLU A 110 -26.19 -2.68 -15.29
C GLU A 110 -25.63 -3.37 -14.05
N GLU A 111 -24.81 -4.42 -14.22
CA GLU A 111 -24.07 -5.11 -13.14
C GLU A 111 -23.12 -4.14 -12.41
N LEU A 112 -22.33 -3.34 -13.16
CA LEU A 112 -21.45 -2.31 -12.59
C LEU A 112 -22.25 -1.24 -11.84
N GLY A 113 -23.42 -0.88 -12.35
CA GLY A 113 -24.33 0.08 -11.72
C GLY A 113 -24.82 -0.34 -10.33
N LEU A 114 -24.86 -1.64 -10.04
CA LEU A 114 -25.20 -2.15 -8.69
C LEU A 114 -24.16 -1.77 -7.64
N TYR A 115 -22.91 -1.55 -8.05
CA TYR A 115 -21.83 -1.10 -7.18
C TYR A 115 -21.81 0.41 -6.98
N ARG A 116 -22.56 1.20 -7.76
CA ARG A 116 -22.50 2.67 -7.75
C ARG A 116 -22.72 3.29 -6.37
N GLY A 117 -23.64 2.74 -5.57
CA GLY A 117 -23.92 3.21 -4.20
C GLY A 117 -22.70 3.07 -3.28
N MET A 118 -22.10 1.88 -3.25
CA MET A 118 -20.84 1.62 -2.53
C MET A 118 -19.70 2.49 -3.06
N SER A 119 -19.57 2.60 -4.39
CA SER A 119 -18.54 3.40 -5.03
C SER A 119 -18.66 4.88 -4.67
N LEU A 120 -19.88 5.41 -4.53
CA LEU A 120 -20.10 6.80 -4.14
C LEU A 120 -19.68 7.06 -2.69
N VAL A 121 -20.08 6.20 -1.75
CA VAL A 121 -19.65 6.32 -0.34
C VAL A 121 -18.13 6.20 -0.23
N GLY A 122 -17.56 5.19 -0.88
CA GLY A 122 -16.11 5.00 -0.94
C GLY A 122 -15.41 6.22 -1.52
N LEU A 123 -15.93 6.79 -2.62
CA LEU A 123 -15.38 8.00 -3.24
C LEU A 123 -15.42 9.21 -2.29
N LEU A 124 -16.53 9.43 -1.58
CA LEU A 124 -16.64 10.54 -0.62
C LEU A 124 -15.65 10.39 0.54
N ILE A 125 -15.51 9.17 1.08
CA ILE A 125 -14.52 8.87 2.13
C ILE A 125 -13.11 9.09 1.60
N LEU A 126 -12.81 8.65 0.38
CA LEU A 126 -11.50 8.86 -0.25
C LEU A 126 -11.20 10.34 -0.48
N LEU A 127 -12.16 11.13 -0.95
CA LEU A 127 -12.01 12.58 -1.15
C LEU A 127 -11.80 13.31 0.17
N GLY A 128 -12.59 12.99 1.21
CA GLY A 128 -12.42 13.56 2.54
C GLY A 128 -11.06 13.21 3.15
N SER A 129 -10.62 11.95 2.98
CA SER A 129 -9.31 11.49 3.44
C SER A 129 -8.18 12.19 2.68
N ALA A 130 -8.32 12.39 1.37
CA ALA A 130 -7.36 13.10 0.54
C ALA A 130 -7.21 14.56 0.97
N ALA A 131 -8.33 15.25 1.21
CA ALA A 131 -8.33 16.63 1.68
C ALA A 131 -7.64 16.74 3.06
N TRP A 132 -7.99 15.86 3.98
CA TRP A 132 -7.34 15.78 5.29
C TRP A 132 -5.84 15.50 5.19
N GLU A 133 -5.44 14.53 4.36
CA GLU A 133 -4.04 14.16 4.13
C GLU A 133 -3.26 15.33 3.54
N PHE A 134 -3.83 16.05 2.58
CA PHE A 134 -3.19 17.21 1.98
C PHE A 134 -2.89 18.29 3.03
N VAL A 135 -3.89 18.65 3.83
CA VAL A 135 -3.74 19.68 4.87
C VAL A 135 -2.74 19.25 5.94
N ARG A 136 -2.80 17.98 6.39
CA ARG A 136 -1.97 17.51 7.51
C ARG A 136 -0.55 17.14 7.11
N LYS A 137 -0.36 16.54 5.94
CA LYS A 137 0.91 15.92 5.56
C LYS A 137 1.66 16.67 4.47
N TRP A 138 0.97 17.36 3.57
CA TRP A 138 1.59 17.99 2.39
C TRP A 138 1.83 19.48 2.58
N GLN A 139 0.88 20.22 3.17
CA GLN A 139 1.06 21.63 3.47
C GLN A 139 1.98 21.87 4.69
N PRO A 140 2.60 23.07 4.79
CA PRO A 140 2.67 24.13 3.77
C PRO A 140 3.78 23.93 2.72
N GLU A 141 4.69 22.98 2.93
CA GLU A 141 5.94 22.92 2.16
C GLU A 141 5.76 22.42 0.72
N ILE A 142 4.72 21.62 0.45
CA ILE A 142 4.50 20.97 -0.84
C ILE A 142 3.23 21.52 -1.51
N PRO A 143 3.30 21.98 -2.78
CA PRO A 143 2.14 22.52 -3.48
C PRO A 143 1.10 21.45 -3.82
N LEU A 144 -0.11 21.89 -4.15
CA LEU A 144 -1.25 21.01 -4.47
C LEU A 144 -1.02 20.13 -5.71
N ARG A 145 -0.31 20.64 -6.73
CA ARG A 145 -0.11 19.92 -7.99
C ARG A 145 0.55 18.54 -7.84
N PRO A 146 1.74 18.39 -7.22
CA PRO A 146 2.35 17.07 -7.02
C PRO A 146 1.49 16.16 -6.14
N PHE A 147 0.78 16.70 -5.15
CA PHE A 147 -0.19 15.94 -4.35
C PHE A 147 -1.27 15.31 -5.24
N VAL A 148 -1.92 16.09 -6.10
CA VAL A 148 -2.98 15.61 -6.98
C VAL A 148 -2.47 14.50 -7.90
N HIS A 149 -1.25 14.61 -8.43
CA HIS A 149 -0.67 13.55 -9.27
C HIS A 149 -0.46 12.23 -8.51
N VAL A 150 0.15 12.28 -7.32
CA VAL A 150 0.37 11.10 -6.48
C VAL A 150 -0.98 10.51 -6.02
N TRP A 151 -1.92 11.36 -5.62
CA TRP A 151 -3.24 10.94 -5.19
C TRP A 151 -4.02 10.26 -6.32
N LEU A 152 -4.01 10.82 -7.54
CA LEU A 152 -4.68 10.20 -8.70
C LEU A 152 -4.09 8.82 -9.04
N LEU A 153 -2.78 8.66 -8.92
CA LEU A 153 -2.12 7.37 -9.13
C LEU A 153 -2.54 6.35 -8.07
N VAL A 154 -2.49 6.73 -6.79
CA VAL A 154 -2.93 5.88 -5.67
C VAL A 154 -4.42 5.54 -5.81
N PHE A 155 -5.25 6.50 -6.18
CA PHE A 155 -6.67 6.31 -6.44
C PHE A 155 -6.92 5.29 -7.56
N ALA A 156 -6.19 5.40 -8.68
CA ALA A 156 -6.31 4.45 -9.79
C ALA A 156 -5.94 3.03 -9.35
N ILE A 157 -4.84 2.87 -8.60
CA ILE A 157 -4.42 1.57 -8.04
C ILE A 157 -5.48 1.03 -7.08
N GLN A 158 -5.98 1.86 -6.17
CA GLN A 158 -7.04 1.47 -5.23
C GLN A 158 -8.32 1.03 -5.95
N ALA A 159 -8.73 1.75 -7.01
CA ALA A 159 -9.90 1.40 -7.80
C ALA A 159 -9.72 0.03 -8.48
N VAL A 160 -8.56 -0.25 -9.08
CA VAL A 160 -8.25 -1.56 -9.65
C VAL A 160 -8.27 -2.65 -8.58
N VAL A 161 -7.58 -2.45 -7.46
CA VAL A 161 -7.53 -3.42 -6.35
C VAL A 161 -8.93 -3.69 -5.78
N ALA A 162 -9.73 -2.64 -5.59
CA ALA A 162 -11.11 -2.77 -5.13
C ALA A 162 -11.95 -3.60 -6.11
N VAL A 163 -11.86 -3.37 -7.41
CA VAL A 163 -12.59 -4.15 -8.41
C VAL A 163 -12.11 -5.61 -8.45
N VAL A 164 -10.79 -5.83 -8.47
CA VAL A 164 -10.17 -7.17 -8.47
C VAL A 164 -10.63 -7.98 -7.27
N ILE A 165 -10.82 -7.36 -6.10
CA ILE A 165 -11.14 -8.04 -4.85
C ILE A 165 -12.64 -8.13 -4.58
N VAL A 166 -13.34 -7.00 -4.64
CA VAL A 166 -14.74 -6.89 -4.23
C VAL A 166 -15.64 -7.69 -5.17
N MET A 167 -15.40 -7.67 -6.48
CA MET A 167 -16.29 -8.33 -7.43
C MET A 167 -16.26 -9.86 -7.32
N PRO A 168 -15.11 -10.55 -7.41
CA PRO A 168 -15.06 -12.00 -7.25
C PRO A 168 -15.55 -12.46 -5.88
N LEU A 169 -15.31 -11.65 -4.84
CA LEU A 169 -15.78 -11.92 -3.50
C LEU A 169 -17.32 -11.84 -3.45
N ALA A 170 -17.91 -10.73 -3.88
CA ALA A 170 -19.36 -10.53 -3.85
C ALA A 170 -20.09 -11.59 -4.69
N THR A 171 -19.60 -11.89 -5.89
CA THR A 171 -20.21 -12.91 -6.76
C THR A 171 -20.08 -14.31 -6.16
N THR A 172 -18.95 -14.62 -5.51
CA THR A 172 -18.76 -15.88 -4.81
C THR A 172 -19.73 -16.04 -3.64
N LEU A 173 -19.88 -15.00 -2.82
CA LEU A 173 -20.82 -14.96 -1.71
C LEU A 173 -22.26 -15.20 -2.19
N VAL A 174 -22.71 -14.44 -3.19
CA VAL A 174 -24.07 -14.56 -3.71
C VAL A 174 -24.30 -15.95 -4.32
N THR A 175 -23.35 -16.44 -5.13
CA THR A 175 -23.48 -17.76 -5.77
C THR A 175 -23.61 -18.88 -4.74
N LEU A 176 -22.75 -18.90 -3.72
CA LEU A 176 -22.78 -19.96 -2.70
C LEU A 176 -24.01 -19.86 -1.80
N LYS A 177 -24.47 -18.64 -1.52
CA LYS A 177 -25.71 -18.40 -0.77
C LYS A 177 -26.93 -18.89 -1.54
N LEU A 178 -27.04 -18.56 -2.83
CA LEU A 178 -28.13 -19.05 -3.69
C LEU A 178 -28.13 -20.57 -3.82
N GLN A 179 -26.97 -21.21 -3.74
CA GLN A 179 -26.84 -22.67 -3.75
C GLN A 179 -27.05 -23.34 -2.38
N GLY A 180 -27.27 -22.57 -1.30
CA GLY A 180 -27.39 -23.12 0.06
C GLY A 180 -26.10 -23.74 0.61
N ARG A 181 -24.93 -23.42 0.04
CA ARG A 181 -23.62 -24.03 0.41
C ARG A 181 -22.91 -23.25 1.51
N SER A 182 -23.55 -23.12 2.68
CA SER A 182 -23.00 -22.39 3.83
C SER A 182 -21.65 -22.92 4.32
N GLY A 183 -21.44 -24.24 4.30
CA GLY A 183 -20.16 -24.85 4.69
C GLY A 183 -19.00 -24.45 3.79
N ALA A 184 -19.22 -24.39 2.47
CA ALA A 184 -18.19 -23.94 1.52
C ALA A 184 -17.86 -22.46 1.71
N LEU A 185 -18.87 -21.63 2.03
CA LEU A 185 -18.68 -20.23 2.39
C LEU A 185 -17.83 -20.10 3.66
N GLY A 186 -18.14 -20.88 4.70
CA GLY A 186 -17.36 -20.90 5.94
C GLY A 186 -15.90 -21.29 5.69
N ALA A 187 -15.65 -22.30 4.86
CA ALA A 187 -14.30 -22.71 4.48
C ALA A 187 -13.54 -21.59 3.75
N LEU A 188 -14.16 -20.90 2.79
CA LEU A 188 -13.53 -19.77 2.08
C LEU A 188 -13.18 -18.62 3.02
N LEU A 189 -14.06 -18.29 3.97
CA LEU A 189 -13.81 -17.25 4.97
C LEU A 189 -12.68 -17.64 5.92
N ALA A 190 -12.64 -18.91 6.36
CA ALA A 190 -11.57 -19.42 7.20
C ALA A 190 -10.21 -19.34 6.48
N VAL A 191 -10.15 -19.76 5.22
CA VAL A 191 -8.94 -19.68 4.38
C VAL A 191 -8.50 -18.22 4.18
N ALA A 192 -9.43 -17.32 3.86
CA ALA A 192 -9.12 -15.90 3.72
C ALA A 192 -8.60 -15.27 5.01
N THR A 193 -9.19 -15.62 6.15
CA THR A 193 -8.79 -15.14 7.48
C THR A 193 -7.39 -15.65 7.83
N ALA A 194 -7.14 -16.95 7.68
CA ALA A 194 -5.84 -17.56 7.94
C ALA A 194 -4.75 -16.96 7.04
N SER A 195 -5.06 -16.75 5.76
CA SER A 195 -4.12 -16.14 4.81
C SER A 195 -3.81 -14.67 5.15
N THR A 196 -4.82 -13.89 5.52
CA THR A 196 -4.65 -12.49 5.96
C THR A 196 -3.80 -12.42 7.22
N ALA A 197 -4.07 -13.28 8.20
CA ALA A 197 -3.30 -13.36 9.44
C ALA A 197 -1.84 -13.73 9.16
N ALA A 198 -1.59 -14.76 8.34
CA ALA A 198 -0.24 -15.16 7.95
C ALA A 198 0.52 -14.02 7.24
N ALA A 199 -0.11 -13.35 6.26
CA ALA A 199 0.50 -12.21 5.58
C ALA A 199 0.78 -11.04 6.55
N THR A 200 -0.12 -10.78 7.48
CA THR A 200 0.05 -9.73 8.51
C THR A 200 1.23 -10.06 9.43
N VAL A 201 1.35 -11.29 9.89
CA VAL A 201 2.49 -11.74 10.71
C VAL A 201 3.80 -11.63 9.93
N ILE A 202 3.84 -12.04 8.65
CA ILE A 202 5.02 -11.91 7.80
C ILE A 202 5.44 -10.44 7.65
N VAL A 203 4.48 -9.53 7.44
CA VAL A 203 4.74 -8.10 7.34
C VAL A 203 5.19 -7.51 8.69
N ALA A 204 4.54 -7.88 9.78
CA ALA A 204 4.86 -7.40 11.13
C ALA A 204 6.22 -7.93 11.64
N ALA A 205 6.65 -9.09 11.17
CA ALA A 205 7.96 -9.68 11.49
C ALA A 205 9.12 -9.02 10.72
N ARG A 206 8.85 -8.11 9.77
CA ARG A 206 9.89 -7.35 9.08
C ARG A 206 10.58 -6.41 10.07
N ARG A 207 11.91 -6.45 10.09
CA ARG A 207 12.73 -5.58 10.97
C ARG A 207 12.68 -4.12 10.56
N HIS A 208 12.54 -3.86 9.27
CA HIS A 208 12.48 -2.50 8.73
C HIS A 208 11.04 -1.99 8.73
N GLU A 209 10.87 -0.75 9.16
CA GLU A 209 9.61 -0.04 9.04
C GLU A 209 9.22 0.04 7.57
N VAL A 210 8.06 -0.52 7.22
CA VAL A 210 7.63 -0.51 5.82
C VAL A 210 7.13 0.88 5.45
N VAL A 211 7.91 1.55 4.62
CA VAL A 211 7.58 2.90 4.12
C VAL A 211 6.68 2.77 2.90
N GLN A 212 5.52 3.43 2.98
CA GLN A 212 4.62 3.52 1.84
C GLN A 212 5.23 4.38 0.73
N LEU A 213 5.00 3.99 -0.52
CA LEU A 213 5.57 4.63 -1.70
C LEU A 213 5.26 6.15 -1.77
N PRO A 214 4.02 6.62 -1.55
CA PRO A 214 3.72 8.06 -1.53
C PRO A 214 4.50 8.83 -0.45
N THR A 215 4.84 8.18 0.66
CA THR A 215 5.56 8.80 1.78
C THR A 215 7.01 9.11 1.41
N GLY A 216 7.68 8.18 0.72
CA GLY A 216 9.02 8.42 0.18
C GLY A 216 9.06 9.55 -0.85
N ASP A 217 8.07 9.61 -1.75
CA ASP A 217 7.96 10.71 -2.72
C ASP A 217 7.70 12.06 -2.03
N ARG A 218 6.87 12.08 -0.99
CA ARG A 218 6.61 13.28 -0.19
C ARG A 218 7.87 13.77 0.52
N MET A 219 8.63 12.86 1.12
CA MET A 219 9.94 13.16 1.73
C MET A 219 10.91 13.78 0.70
N LEU A 220 10.96 13.26 -0.53
CA LEU A 220 11.80 13.83 -1.59
C LEU A 220 11.36 15.23 -1.98
N LEU A 221 10.07 15.43 -2.25
CA LEU A 221 9.51 16.72 -2.63
C LEU A 221 9.76 17.78 -1.56
N ARG A 222 9.57 17.42 -0.29
CA ARG A 222 9.85 18.28 0.87
C ARG A 222 11.33 18.67 0.93
N THR A 223 12.23 17.71 0.72
CA THR A 223 13.68 17.97 0.66
C THR A 223 14.01 18.93 -0.49
N GLN A 224 13.41 18.73 -1.67
CA GLN A 224 13.68 19.54 -2.86
C GLN A 224 13.19 20.98 -2.70
N HIS A 225 12.00 21.18 -2.13
CA HIS A 225 11.44 22.52 -1.91
C HIS A 225 12.14 23.26 -0.77
N ALA A 226 12.54 22.56 0.29
CA ALA A 226 13.24 23.14 1.44
C ALA A 226 14.72 22.75 1.50
N TRP A 227 15.45 22.77 0.38
CA TRP A 227 16.79 22.17 0.28
C TRP A 227 17.81 22.73 1.28
N ARG A 228 17.79 24.04 1.57
CA ARG A 228 18.69 24.69 2.54
C ARG A 228 18.42 24.23 3.98
N PRO A 229 17.19 24.39 4.53
CA PRO A 229 16.83 23.80 5.83
C PRO A 229 17.11 22.29 5.89
N ALA A 230 16.74 21.55 4.85
CA ALA A 230 16.91 20.11 4.79
C ALA A 230 18.38 19.68 4.86
N ARG A 231 19.29 20.42 4.22
CA ARG A 231 20.74 20.16 4.31
C ARG A 231 21.24 20.39 5.73
N LYS A 232 20.91 21.53 6.35
CA LYS A 232 21.32 21.86 7.72
C LYS A 232 20.84 20.83 8.73
N LEU A 233 19.58 20.40 8.64
CA LEU A 233 19.02 19.39 9.55
C LEU A 233 19.65 18.01 9.35
N ARG A 234 19.97 17.62 8.11
CA ARG A 234 20.70 16.36 7.85
C ARG A 234 22.14 16.40 8.39
N GLU A 235 22.79 17.55 8.32
CA GLU A 235 24.10 17.77 8.91
C GLU A 235 24.05 17.68 10.45
N GLU A 236 23.06 18.30 11.09
CA GLU A 236 22.79 18.16 12.53
C GLU A 236 22.51 16.69 12.90
N ALA A 237 21.65 16.01 12.14
CA ALA A 237 21.30 14.61 12.33
C ALA A 237 22.54 13.69 12.26
N LEU A 238 23.43 13.91 11.29
CA LEU A 238 24.69 13.17 11.16
C LEU A 238 25.62 13.39 12.35
N ARG A 239 25.75 14.63 12.82
CA ARG A 239 26.58 14.94 14.00
C ARG A 239 26.04 14.27 15.26
N ARG A 240 24.72 14.28 15.47
CA ARG A 240 24.11 13.58 16.61
C ARG A 240 24.33 12.07 16.52
N ALA A 241 24.13 11.48 15.33
CA ALA A 241 24.40 10.07 15.11
C ALA A 241 25.87 9.70 15.39
N MET A 242 26.83 10.52 14.95
CA MET A 242 28.25 10.31 15.25
C MET A 242 28.54 10.34 16.76
N ALA A 243 27.94 11.29 17.48
CA ALA A 243 28.07 11.37 18.94
C ALA A 243 27.55 10.09 19.60
N SER A 244 26.39 9.59 19.20
CA SER A 244 25.80 8.36 19.77
C SER A 244 26.60 7.11 19.39
N ILE A 245 27.19 7.05 18.19
CA ILE A 245 28.13 5.98 17.81
C ILE A 245 29.39 6.00 18.68
N ALA A 246 29.93 7.19 18.97
CA ALA A 246 31.11 7.33 19.82
C ALA A 246 30.87 6.86 21.26
N LEU A 247 29.63 6.89 21.73
CA LEU A 247 29.22 6.36 23.04
C LEU A 247 29.04 4.82 23.06
N GLY A 248 29.11 4.15 21.90
CA GLY A 248 28.97 2.69 21.81
C GLY A 248 27.53 2.20 21.70
N ASP A 249 26.55 3.09 21.52
CA ASP A 249 25.10 2.75 21.45
C ASP A 249 24.66 2.25 20.06
N ALA A 250 25.61 1.91 19.18
CA ALA A 250 25.34 1.57 17.79
C ALA A 250 25.11 0.07 17.61
N GLU A 251 23.95 -0.29 17.08
CA GLU A 251 23.71 -1.62 16.51
C GLU A 251 24.11 -1.61 15.03
N ALA A 252 24.83 -2.63 14.60
CA ALA A 252 25.40 -2.70 13.26
C ALA A 252 25.06 -4.02 12.56
N LEU A 253 24.63 -3.93 11.30
CA LEU A 253 24.50 -5.09 10.41
C LEU A 253 25.52 -4.98 9.29
N GLU A 254 26.49 -5.90 9.28
CA GLU A 254 27.55 -5.90 8.27
C GLU A 254 27.03 -6.39 6.91
N GLU A 255 27.31 -5.62 5.86
CA GLU A 255 27.20 -6.04 4.47
C GLU A 255 28.56 -5.95 3.75
N PRO A 256 28.73 -6.63 2.60
CA PRO A 256 29.99 -6.62 1.88
C PRO A 256 30.52 -5.22 1.52
N THR A 257 29.62 -4.25 1.33
CA THR A 257 29.96 -2.90 0.86
C THR A 257 29.65 -1.79 1.87
N ALA A 258 28.86 -2.06 2.90
CA ALA A 258 28.35 -1.07 3.85
C ALA A 258 28.02 -1.72 5.19
N VAL A 259 28.02 -0.95 6.27
CA VAL A 259 27.49 -1.39 7.56
C VAL A 259 26.26 -0.55 7.84
N GLU A 260 25.08 -1.16 7.86
CA GLU A 260 23.85 -0.47 8.24
C GLU A 260 23.85 -0.24 9.75
N ILE A 261 23.48 0.97 10.17
CA ILE A 261 23.50 1.39 11.58
C ILE A 261 22.07 1.62 12.05
N PHE A 262 21.73 0.97 13.18
CA PHE A 262 20.43 1.03 13.83
C PHE A 262 20.55 1.52 15.27
N GLY A 263 19.43 1.45 16.01
CA GLY A 263 19.36 1.79 17.42
C GLY A 263 19.37 3.30 17.65
N ARG A 264 20.03 3.70 18.73
CA ARG A 264 20.03 5.10 19.21
C ARG A 264 20.60 6.10 18.20
N PRO A 265 21.72 5.83 17.48
CA PRO A 265 22.23 6.76 16.48
C PRO A 265 21.23 7.11 15.37
N LEU A 266 20.47 6.12 14.89
CA LEU A 266 19.44 6.34 13.87
C LEU A 266 18.23 7.10 14.46
N ALA A 267 17.82 6.77 15.69
CA ALA A 267 16.75 7.47 16.38
C ALA A 267 17.09 8.97 16.61
N ASP A 268 18.30 9.27 17.07
CA ASP A 268 18.76 10.66 17.32
C ASP A 268 18.89 11.47 16.01
N ALA A 269 19.32 10.80 14.93
CA ALA A 269 19.32 11.38 13.60
C ALA A 269 17.89 11.75 13.17
N ARG A 270 16.94 10.81 13.27
CA ARG A 270 15.53 11.02 12.90
C ARG A 270 14.86 12.09 13.77
N ASP A 271 15.18 12.15 15.06
CA ASP A 271 14.67 13.20 15.95
C ASP A 271 15.08 14.60 15.49
N SER A 272 16.33 14.74 15.02
CA SER A 272 16.81 16.01 14.44
C SER A 272 16.05 16.41 13.17
N LEU A 273 15.56 15.43 12.40
CA LEU A 273 14.82 15.64 11.16
C LEU A 273 13.35 16.05 11.37
N ARG A 274 12.76 15.79 12.55
CA ARG A 274 11.35 16.13 12.89
C ARG A 274 10.97 17.59 12.68
N ARG A 275 11.95 18.50 12.73
CA ARG A 275 11.72 19.93 12.50
C ARG A 275 11.23 20.25 11.09
N LEU A 276 11.52 19.38 10.12
CA LEU A 276 11.09 19.57 8.73
C LEU A 276 10.19 18.43 8.25
N TYR A 277 10.54 17.19 8.57
CA TYR A 277 9.86 16.00 8.05
C TYR A 277 8.72 15.55 8.98
N ARG A 278 7.67 14.96 8.39
CA ARG A 278 6.53 14.40 9.14
C ARG A 278 6.93 13.09 9.81
N GLU A 279 6.24 12.70 10.89
CA GLU A 279 6.54 11.45 11.63
C GLU A 279 6.54 10.22 10.73
N ASP A 280 5.62 10.13 9.76
CA ASP A 280 5.58 9.01 8.81
C ASP A 280 6.67 9.07 7.73
N GLU A 281 7.35 10.20 7.55
CA GLU A 281 8.49 10.35 6.63
C GLU A 281 9.84 9.99 7.28
N LEU A 282 9.96 10.06 8.61
CA LEU A 282 11.22 9.74 9.32
C LEU A 282 11.71 8.30 9.05
N PRO A 283 10.82 7.29 8.98
CA PRO A 283 11.19 5.93 8.55
C PRO A 283 11.92 5.86 7.19
N CYS A 284 11.74 6.85 6.30
CA CYS A 284 12.43 6.88 5.01
C CYS A 284 13.94 7.10 5.12
N PHE A 285 14.42 7.57 6.29
CA PHE A 285 15.83 7.86 6.51
C PHE A 285 16.54 6.67 7.17
N HIS A 286 17.70 6.33 6.61
CA HIS A 286 18.59 5.25 7.01
C HIS A 286 20.00 5.77 7.22
N LEU A 287 20.78 5.03 8.00
CA LEU A 287 22.17 5.37 8.33
C LEU A 287 23.07 4.21 7.93
N ALA A 288 24.14 4.50 7.19
CA ALA A 288 25.13 3.49 6.81
C ALA A 288 26.55 4.02 6.96
N ALA A 289 27.46 3.19 7.46
CA ALA A 289 28.88 3.45 7.44
C ALA A 289 29.56 2.73 6.28
N PHE A 290 30.46 3.45 5.62
CA PHE A 290 31.30 2.93 4.55
C PHE A 290 32.78 3.04 4.94
N ARG A 291 33.57 2.05 4.51
CA ARG A 291 35.03 2.04 4.64
C ARG A 291 35.66 2.31 3.26
N PRO A 292 35.99 3.56 2.91
CA PRO A 292 36.76 3.84 1.69
C PRO A 292 38.17 3.24 1.78
N LYS A 293 38.79 3.04 0.61
CA LYS A 293 40.13 2.44 0.46
C LYS A 293 41.24 3.14 1.27
N LYS A 294 41.07 4.42 1.64
CA LYS A 294 42.04 5.23 2.39
C LYS A 294 41.81 5.24 3.92
N GLY A 295 41.01 4.32 4.45
CA GLY A 295 40.83 4.13 5.91
C GLY A 295 39.93 5.14 6.63
N GLN A 296 39.50 6.24 5.98
CA GLN A 296 38.60 7.23 6.58
C GLN A 296 37.15 6.74 6.64
N ARG A 297 36.60 6.43 7.81
CA ARG A 297 35.18 6.01 7.91
C ARG A 297 34.25 7.13 7.44
N LEU A 298 33.31 6.79 6.56
CA LEU A 298 32.29 7.70 6.05
C LEU A 298 30.93 7.26 6.58
N LEU A 299 30.28 8.09 7.38
CA LEU A 299 28.91 7.88 7.84
C LEU A 299 27.96 8.61 6.90
N VAL A 300 26.95 7.92 6.38
CA VAL A 300 26.00 8.45 5.39
C VAL A 300 24.58 8.32 5.93
N LEU A 301 23.89 9.45 5.99
CA LEU A 301 22.44 9.53 6.21
C LEU A 301 21.78 9.68 4.85
N PHE A 302 20.87 8.78 4.53
CA PHE A 302 20.21 8.78 3.23
C PHE A 302 18.73 8.43 3.34
N GLY A 303 17.94 8.88 2.38
CA GLY A 303 16.54 8.50 2.23
C GLY A 303 16.21 8.25 0.76
N VAL A 304 15.33 7.28 0.53
CA VAL A 304 14.94 6.81 -0.81
C VAL A 304 13.48 7.15 -1.05
N GLY A 305 13.19 7.85 -2.14
CA GLY A 305 11.82 8.01 -2.59
C GLY A 305 11.37 6.92 -3.56
N SER A 306 10.07 6.89 -3.82
CA SER A 306 9.42 5.78 -4.52
C SER A 306 9.65 5.77 -6.03
N THR A 307 10.08 6.88 -6.64
CA THR A 307 9.94 7.12 -8.09
C THR A 307 10.55 6.02 -8.98
N GLY A 308 9.74 5.00 -9.22
CA GLY A 308 9.21 4.58 -10.51
C GLY A 308 10.25 4.19 -11.53
N GLY A 309 10.39 2.87 -11.75
CA GLY A 309 11.28 2.28 -12.73
C GLY A 309 11.30 3.03 -14.07
N GLY A 310 12.45 3.60 -14.40
CA GLY A 310 12.64 4.32 -15.66
C GLY A 310 14.03 4.93 -15.78
N ARG A 311 15.01 4.11 -16.20
CA ARG A 311 16.41 4.45 -16.54
C ARG A 311 17.33 4.78 -15.35
N LEU A 312 18.55 4.22 -15.37
CA LEU A 312 19.62 4.43 -14.37
C LEU A 312 19.91 5.91 -14.06
N ARG A 313 19.67 6.84 -14.99
CA ARG A 313 19.85 8.29 -14.77
C ARG A 313 18.75 8.94 -13.90
N ALA A 314 17.56 8.36 -13.82
CA ALA A 314 16.55 8.80 -12.86
C ALA A 314 16.91 8.35 -11.43
N ALA A 315 17.70 7.29 -11.30
CA ALA A 315 17.93 6.62 -10.03
C ALA A 315 18.79 7.44 -9.03
N THR A 316 19.64 8.36 -9.48
CA THR A 316 20.33 9.30 -8.56
C THR A 316 19.41 10.41 -8.07
N ARG A 317 18.33 10.72 -8.80
CA ARG A 317 17.37 11.77 -8.41
C ARG A 317 16.41 11.32 -7.30
N THR A 318 16.30 10.01 -7.07
CA THR A 318 15.40 9.44 -6.05
C THR A 318 16.07 9.21 -4.70
N LEU A 319 17.37 9.50 -4.59
CA LEU A 319 18.14 9.34 -3.37
C LEU A 319 18.55 10.71 -2.83
N VAL A 320 18.11 11.04 -1.62
CA VAL A 320 18.62 12.18 -0.86
C VAL A 320 19.65 11.62 0.11
N TRP A 321 20.86 12.14 0.10
CA TRP A 321 21.90 11.68 1.02
C TRP A 321 22.82 12.81 1.44
N LEU A 322 23.51 12.60 2.56
CA LEU A 322 24.59 13.44 3.05
C LEU A 322 25.56 12.54 3.84
N GLY A 323 26.85 12.76 3.66
CA GLY A 323 27.90 12.05 4.37
C GLY A 323 28.67 12.94 5.33
N VAL A 324 29.27 12.33 6.34
CA VAL A 324 30.24 12.95 7.24
C VAL A 324 31.41 11.99 7.44
N ARG A 325 32.63 12.51 7.29
CA ARG A 325 33.88 11.77 7.56
C ARG A 325 34.20 11.79 9.04
N SER A 326 35.14 10.93 9.45
CA SER A 326 35.62 10.88 10.84
C SER A 326 36.26 12.19 11.35
N ASP A 327 36.73 13.06 10.44
CA ASP A 327 37.25 14.39 10.78
C ASP A 327 36.15 15.47 10.90
N GLY A 328 34.87 15.09 10.73
CA GLY A 328 33.73 16.01 10.73
C GLY A 328 33.47 16.69 9.38
N GLY A 329 34.28 16.42 8.36
CA GLY A 329 34.10 16.96 7.01
C GLY A 329 32.83 16.42 6.35
N ILE A 330 31.99 17.32 5.85
CA ILE A 330 30.76 16.97 5.13
C ILE A 330 31.07 16.54 3.70
N VAL A 331 30.40 15.48 3.25
CA VAL A 331 30.53 14.90 1.91
C VAL A 331 29.15 14.90 1.26
N ASP A 332 29.00 15.64 0.15
CA ASP A 332 27.78 15.69 -0.65
C ASP A 332 28.02 15.44 -2.15
N ASP A 333 29.28 15.25 -2.57
CA ASP A 333 29.63 14.86 -3.94
C ASP A 333 29.62 13.33 -4.11
N PRO A 334 28.79 12.77 -5.01
CA PRO A 334 28.76 11.34 -5.29
C PRO A 334 30.12 10.74 -5.68
N ASN A 335 31.04 11.53 -6.25
CA ASN A 335 32.36 11.06 -6.64
C ASN A 335 33.26 10.75 -5.44
N LEU A 336 32.92 11.27 -4.26
CA LEU A 336 33.64 11.02 -3.02
C LEU A 336 33.12 9.78 -2.27
N LEU A 337 32.03 9.17 -2.74
CA LEU A 337 31.51 7.92 -2.20
C LEU A 337 32.33 6.71 -2.71
N PRO A 338 32.48 5.64 -1.91
CA PRO A 338 33.07 4.40 -2.39
C PRO A 338 32.29 3.81 -3.58
N PRO A 339 32.97 3.11 -4.52
CA PRO A 339 32.30 2.42 -5.61
C PRO A 339 31.22 1.47 -5.10
N GLY A 340 30.00 1.57 -5.65
CA GLY A 340 28.86 0.75 -5.24
C GLY A 340 28.08 1.27 -4.03
N ALA A 341 28.50 2.36 -3.37
CA ALA A 341 27.81 2.90 -2.19
C ALA A 341 26.33 3.25 -2.47
N LEU A 342 26.04 3.87 -3.62
CA LEU A 342 24.66 4.20 -4.02
C LEU A 342 23.78 2.96 -4.22
N LEU A 343 24.36 1.87 -4.73
CA LEU A 343 23.64 0.60 -4.87
C LEU A 343 23.38 -0.04 -3.51
N ALA A 344 24.37 0.00 -2.61
CA ALA A 344 24.26 -0.50 -1.25
C ALA A 344 23.17 0.25 -0.47
N MET A 345 23.14 1.59 -0.54
CA MET A 345 22.09 2.41 0.08
C MET A 345 20.69 2.00 -0.39
N ARG A 346 20.49 1.75 -1.69
CA ARG A 346 19.19 1.29 -2.20
C ARG A 346 18.83 -0.12 -1.73
N LYS A 347 19.81 -1.02 -1.70
CA LYS A 347 19.60 -2.39 -1.22
C LYS A 347 19.17 -2.37 0.24
N ILE A 348 19.80 -1.53 1.06
CA ILE A 348 19.43 -1.30 2.46
C ILE A 348 17.97 -0.83 2.55
N ALA A 349 17.60 0.21 1.81
CA ALA A 349 16.24 0.77 1.84
C ALA A 349 15.13 -0.15 1.29
N GLN A 350 15.48 -1.24 0.57
CA GLN A 350 14.54 -2.17 -0.03
C GLN A 350 14.29 -3.44 0.78
N ARG A 351 15.04 -3.65 1.87
CA ARG A 351 14.86 -4.79 2.78
C ARG A 351 13.65 -4.58 3.68
#